data_AF-A0A0P7FR39-F1
#
_entry.id   AF-A0A0P7FR39-F1
#
_cell.length_a   1.000
_cell.length_b   1.000
_cell.length_c   1.000
_cell.angle_alpha   90.00
_cell.angle_beta   90.00
_cell.angle_gamma   90.00
#
_symmetry.space_group_name_H-M   'P 1'
#
loop_
_entity.id
_entity.type
_entity.pdbx_description
1 polymer ?
#
loop_
_entity_poly.entity_id
_entity_poly.type
_entity_poly.pdbx_seq_one_letter_code
_entity_poly.pdbx_strand_id
1 'polypeptide(L)'
;MTGYTVEEAVGETPAILSSGEYDDEFYEELWDTIQAGQQWKSEMIDQRKEGDQVILDQTIAPIEIDSGTLEGYVAVNRDVTEHRKREKQLQIYEYAYESALSGLAIANFDGELRSLNPASREMWGTTRKRSSSASR
;
A
#
# COMPACT_ATOMS: atom_id res chain seq x y z
N MET A 1 -3.68 -16.69 -0.51
CA MET A 1 -3.04 -15.48 0.05
C MET A 1 -1.75 -15.85 0.77
N THR A 2 -1.76 -16.62 1.84
CA THR A 2 -0.51 -16.99 2.57
C THR A 2 0.16 -18.27 2.05
N GLY A 3 -0.59 -19.14 1.38
CA GLY A 3 -0.07 -20.42 0.85
C GLY A 3 -0.10 -21.58 1.86
N TYR A 4 -0.41 -21.29 3.13
CA TYR A 4 -0.69 -22.30 4.15
C TYR A 4 -2.12 -22.85 4.01
N THR A 5 -2.27 -24.14 4.27
CA THR A 5 -3.59 -24.77 4.45
C THR A 5 -4.14 -24.51 5.85
N VAL A 6 -5.41 -24.82 6.08
CA VAL A 6 -6.03 -24.64 7.41
C VAL A 6 -5.36 -25.54 8.43
N GLU A 7 -5.09 -26.79 8.04
CA GLU A 7 -4.47 -27.81 8.89
C GLU A 7 -3.05 -27.44 9.30
N GLU A 8 -2.33 -26.69 8.45
CA GLU A 8 -0.99 -26.18 8.74
C GLU A 8 -0.99 -24.91 9.57
N ALA A 9 -2.09 -24.16 9.60
CA ALA A 9 -2.20 -22.88 10.32
C ALA A 9 -2.85 -23.02 11.70
N VAL A 10 -3.75 -23.99 11.89
CA VAL A 10 -4.43 -24.19 13.17
C VAL A 10 -3.45 -24.71 14.22
N GLY A 11 -3.35 -24.00 15.34
CA GLY A 11 -2.45 -24.34 16.45
C GLY A 11 -1.07 -23.67 16.34
N GLU A 12 -0.76 -23.08 15.18
CA GLU A 12 0.44 -22.29 14.98
C GLU A 12 0.25 -20.84 15.42
N THR A 13 1.37 -20.18 15.72
CA THR A 13 1.41 -18.75 15.98
C THR A 13 1.37 -17.97 14.66
N PRO A 14 0.74 -16.77 14.60
CA PRO A 14 0.81 -15.89 13.42
C PRO A 14 2.24 -15.60 12.93
N ALA A 15 3.26 -15.80 13.78
CA ALA A 15 4.67 -15.69 13.41
C ALA A 15 5.10 -16.62 12.26
N ILE A 16 4.33 -17.65 11.89
CA ILE A 16 4.57 -18.43 10.65
C ILE A 16 4.54 -17.57 9.38
N LEU A 17 3.93 -16.38 9.44
CA LEU A 17 3.89 -15.40 8.34
C LEU A 17 4.97 -14.33 8.45
N SER A 18 5.81 -14.34 9.49
CA SER A 18 6.82 -13.31 9.71
C SER A 18 7.82 -13.27 8.55
N SER A 19 8.05 -12.08 8.00
CA SER A 19 9.02 -11.83 6.93
C SER A 19 10.44 -11.53 7.42
N GLY A 20 10.60 -11.22 8.71
CA GLY A 20 11.85 -10.71 9.27
C GLY A 20 12.18 -9.25 8.91
N GLU A 21 11.26 -8.52 8.26
CA GLU A 21 11.46 -7.10 7.89
C GLU A 21 11.25 -6.14 9.07
N TYR A 22 10.57 -6.59 10.12
CA TYR A 22 10.22 -5.79 11.29
C TYR A 22 11.05 -6.20 12.51
N ASP A 23 11.42 -5.21 13.31
CA ASP A 23 12.14 -5.39 14.56
C ASP A 23 11.19 -5.73 15.72
N ASP A 24 11.79 -6.01 16.88
CA ASP A 24 11.05 -6.37 18.09
C ASP A 24 10.13 -5.20 18.54
N GLU A 25 10.56 -3.95 18.38
CA GLU A 25 9.79 -2.75 18.77
C GLU A 25 8.46 -2.67 18.01
N PHE A 26 8.44 -2.99 16.71
CA PHE A 26 7.22 -3.06 15.92
C PHE A 26 6.22 -4.09 16.45
N TYR A 27 6.71 -5.28 16.80
CA TYR A 27 5.84 -6.34 17.34
C TYR A 27 5.39 -6.03 18.78
N GLU A 28 6.25 -5.40 19.59
CA GLU A 28 5.87 -4.88 20.91
C GLU A 28 4.71 -3.88 20.79
N GLU A 29 4.78 -2.91 19.88
CA GLU A 29 3.69 -1.96 19.64
C GLU A 29 2.38 -2.67 19.24
N LEU A 30 2.46 -3.66 18.35
CA LEU A 30 1.31 -4.47 17.93
C LEU A 30 0.66 -5.15 19.14
N TRP A 31 1.46 -5.88 19.93
CA TRP A 31 0.95 -6.65 21.07
C TRP A 31 0.41 -5.74 22.16
N ASP A 32 1.11 -4.67 22.50
CA ASP A 32 0.66 -3.68 23.48
C ASP A 32 -0.68 -3.07 23.07
N THR A 33 -0.84 -2.73 21.79
CA THR A 33 -2.09 -2.17 21.25
C THR A 33 -3.26 -3.12 21.46
N ILE A 34 -3.13 -4.37 21.01
CA ILE A 34 -4.26 -5.32 21.05
C ILE A 34 -4.52 -5.85 22.46
N GLN A 35 -3.50 -5.98 23.30
CA GLN A 35 -3.64 -6.33 24.72
C GLN A 35 -4.30 -5.22 25.54
N ALA A 36 -4.12 -3.96 25.14
CA ALA A 36 -4.84 -2.82 25.73
C ALA A 36 -6.31 -2.73 25.31
N GLY A 37 -6.83 -3.70 24.55
CA GLY A 37 -8.21 -3.68 24.05
C GLY A 37 -8.39 -2.81 22.80
N GLN A 38 -7.31 -2.33 22.19
CA GLN A 38 -7.36 -1.43 21.04
C GLN A 38 -7.19 -2.18 19.73
N GLN A 39 -7.69 -1.58 18.64
CA GLN A 39 -7.52 -2.11 17.30
C GLN A 39 -6.14 -1.70 16.76
N TRP A 40 -5.39 -2.66 16.25
CA TRP A 40 -4.14 -2.42 15.53
C TRP A 40 -4.37 -2.45 14.02
N LYS A 41 -3.73 -1.55 13.28
CA LYS A 41 -3.78 -1.49 11.82
C LYS A 41 -2.43 -1.13 11.25
N SER A 42 -1.97 -1.88 10.26
CA SER A 42 -0.78 -1.54 9.50
C SER A 42 -0.82 -2.21 8.12
N GLU A 43 -0.11 -1.60 7.18
CA GLU A 43 0.32 -2.31 5.98
C GLU A 43 1.69 -2.93 6.26
N MET A 44 1.76 -4.26 6.22
CA MET A 44 2.98 -4.98 6.56
C MET A 44 3.39 -6.00 5.51
N ILE A 45 4.69 -6.32 5.49
CA ILE A 45 5.27 -7.35 4.65
C ILE A 45 5.26 -8.67 5.42
N ASP A 46 4.54 -9.65 4.90
CA ASP A 46 4.51 -11.03 5.38
C ASP A 46 5.22 -11.95 4.40
N GLN A 47 5.59 -13.14 4.86
CA GLN A 47 6.16 -14.21 4.05
C GLN A 47 5.15 -15.34 3.85
N ARG A 48 4.94 -15.72 2.59
CA ARG A 48 4.15 -16.89 2.22
C ARG A 48 4.93 -18.17 2.52
N LYS A 49 4.21 -19.30 2.58
CA LYS A 49 4.79 -20.64 2.78
C LYS A 49 6.01 -20.94 1.89
N GLU A 50 5.94 -20.56 0.61
CA GLU A 50 7.01 -20.82 -0.38
C GLU A 50 8.16 -19.79 -0.32
N GLY A 51 8.11 -18.85 0.63
CA GLY A 51 9.14 -17.84 0.86
C GLY A 51 8.89 -16.49 0.18
N ASP A 52 7.92 -16.41 -0.74
CA ASP A 52 7.57 -15.15 -1.41
C ASP A 52 6.96 -14.14 -0.43
N GLN A 53 7.39 -12.88 -0.52
CA GLN A 53 6.83 -11.79 0.27
C GLN A 53 5.47 -11.32 -0.28
N VAL A 54 4.58 -10.93 0.64
CA VAL A 54 3.26 -10.36 0.37
C VAL A 54 3.08 -9.10 1.20
N ILE A 55 2.46 -8.08 0.62
CA ILE A 55 2.07 -6.87 1.36
C ILE A 55 0.61 -7.02 1.77
N LEU A 56 0.36 -7.04 3.07
CA LEU A 56 -0.97 -7.15 3.67
C LEU A 56 -1.36 -5.84 4.35
N ASP A 57 -2.51 -5.30 3.95
CA ASP A 57 -3.25 -4.32 4.74
C ASP A 57 -4.01 -5.10 5.83
N GLN A 58 -3.52 -5.02 7.06
CA GLN A 58 -3.91 -5.87 8.18
C GLN A 58 -4.59 -5.05 9.26
N THR A 59 -5.69 -5.58 9.77
CA THR A 59 -6.40 -5.06 10.93
C THR A 59 -6.58 -6.17 11.95
N ILE A 60 -6.09 -5.95 13.17
CA ILE A 60 -6.24 -6.90 14.29
C ILE A 60 -7.09 -6.25 15.37
N ALA A 61 -8.10 -6.97 15.85
CA ALA A 61 -8.98 -6.51 16.92
C ALA A 61 -9.17 -7.59 17.99
N PRO A 62 -9.26 -7.21 19.28
CA PRO A 62 -9.66 -8.12 20.35
C PRO A 62 -11.14 -8.50 20.22
N ILE A 63 -11.47 -9.71 20.64
CA ILE A 63 -12.83 -10.23 20.78
C ILE A 63 -13.12 -10.38 22.28
N GLU A 64 -14.27 -9.87 22.72
CA GLU A 64 -14.77 -10.01 24.09
C GLU A 64 -16.10 -10.78 24.10
N ILE A 65 -16.26 -11.77 25.00
CA ILE A 65 -17.48 -12.59 25.13
C ILE A 65 -18.57 -11.85 25.93
N ASP A 66 -18.15 -11.21 27.02
CA ASP A 66 -18.99 -10.48 27.96
C ASP A 66 -18.17 -9.31 28.50
N SER A 67 -18.84 -8.17 28.77
CA SER A 67 -18.25 -6.86 29.11
C SER A 67 -16.86 -6.93 29.78
N GLY A 68 -15.79 -6.87 28.97
CA GLY A 68 -14.40 -6.78 29.41
C GLY A 68 -13.60 -8.10 29.52
N THR A 69 -14.15 -9.27 29.18
CA THR A 69 -13.36 -10.53 29.17
C THR A 69 -12.85 -10.84 27.78
N LEU A 70 -11.55 -10.65 27.57
CA LEU A 70 -10.84 -11.00 26.33
C LEU A 70 -10.91 -12.52 26.07
N GLU A 71 -11.45 -12.90 24.92
CA GLU A 71 -11.54 -14.28 24.43
C GLU A 71 -10.43 -14.60 23.43
N GLY A 72 -10.03 -13.62 22.64
CA GLY A 72 -9.00 -13.80 21.62
C GLY A 72 -8.88 -12.59 20.71
N TYR A 73 -8.30 -12.81 19.54
CA TYR A 73 -8.08 -11.78 18.54
C TYR A 73 -8.56 -12.25 17.17
N VAL A 74 -9.04 -11.32 16.37
CA VAL A 74 -9.37 -11.54 14.96
C VAL A 74 -8.52 -10.62 14.09
N ALA A 75 -7.94 -11.20 13.04
CA ALA A 75 -7.22 -10.46 12.02
C ALA A 75 -8.00 -10.48 10.70
N VAL A 76 -8.13 -9.32 10.05
CA VAL A 76 -8.62 -9.17 8.70
C VAL A 76 -7.47 -8.69 7.84
N ASN A 77 -7.13 -9.47 6.83
CA ASN A 77 -5.97 -9.24 5.97
C ASN A 77 -6.43 -9.06 4.53
N ARG A 78 -5.92 -8.01 3.88
CA ARG A 78 -6.12 -7.77 2.46
C ARG A 78 -4.78 -7.72 1.74
N ASP A 79 -4.60 -8.60 0.77
CA ASP A 79 -3.43 -8.56 -0.13
C ASP A 79 -3.49 -7.31 -1.01
N VAL A 80 -2.53 -6.40 -0.80
CA VAL A 80 -2.38 -5.15 -1.56
C VAL A 80 -1.10 -5.15 -2.41
N THR A 81 -0.43 -6.29 -2.55
CA THR A 81 0.86 -6.43 -3.26
C THR A 81 0.78 -5.89 -4.69
N GLU A 82 -0.23 -6.31 -5.45
CA GLU A 82 -0.39 -5.88 -6.84
C GLU A 82 -0.79 -4.40 -6.95
N HIS A 83 -1.50 -3.87 -5.96
CA HIS A 83 -1.82 -2.44 -5.91
C HIS A 83 -0.54 -1.62 -5.70
N ARG A 84 0.27 -1.97 -4.70
CA ARG A 84 1.56 -1.32 -4.41
C ARG A 84 2.56 -1.42 -5.56
N LYS A 85 2.63 -2.56 -6.25
CA LYS A 85 3.46 -2.70 -7.45
C LYS A 85 3.04 -1.72 -8.55
N ARG A 86 1.74 -1.57 -8.81
CA ARG A 86 1.24 -0.61 -9.81
C ARG A 86 1.50 0.83 -9.39
N GLU A 87 1.29 1.18 -8.13
CA GLU A 87 1.61 2.51 -7.60
C GLU A 87 3.09 2.85 -7.78
N LYS A 88 3.99 1.94 -7.41
CA LYS A 88 5.44 2.12 -7.58
C LYS A 88 5.84 2.27 -9.04
N GLN A 89 5.24 1.49 -9.94
CA GLN A 89 5.48 1.63 -11.38
C GLN A 89 5.02 2.99 -11.91
N LEU A 90 3.84 3.47 -11.49
CA LEU A 90 3.34 4.79 -11.86
C LEU A 90 4.27 5.90 -11.38
N GLN A 91 4.75 5.82 -10.13
CA GLN A 91 5.72 6.78 -9.59
C GLN A 91 7.03 6.80 -10.38
N ILE A 92 7.54 5.63 -10.78
CA ILE A 92 8.74 5.55 -11.63
C ILE A 92 8.51 6.22 -12.98
N TYR A 93 7.36 5.98 -13.62
CA TYR A 93 7.02 6.62 -14.89
C TYR A 93 6.87 8.14 -14.75
N GLU A 94 6.23 8.62 -13.68
CA GLU A 94 6.09 10.05 -13.40
C GLU A 94 7.45 10.70 -13.15
N TYR A 95 8.31 10.06 -12.36
CA TYR A 95 9.67 10.54 -12.14
C TYR A 95 10.48 10.59 -13.45
N ALA A 96 10.40 9.55 -14.27
CA ALA A 96 11.08 9.52 -15.57
C ALA A 96 10.55 10.60 -16.53
N TYR A 97 9.23 10.86 -16.50
CA TYR A 97 8.60 11.90 -17.29
C TYR A 97 9.03 13.31 -16.86
N GLU A 98 8.96 13.60 -15.57
CA GLU A 98 9.32 14.90 -14.99
C GLU A 98 10.82 15.20 -15.08
N SER A 99 11.68 14.20 -14.94
CA SER A 99 13.14 14.34 -15.01
C SER A 99 13.70 14.25 -16.43
N ALA A 100 12.88 13.95 -17.44
CA ALA A 100 13.35 13.84 -18.82
C ALA A 100 13.89 15.17 -19.34
N LEU A 101 15.14 15.14 -19.80
CA LEU A 101 15.80 16.30 -20.44
C LEU A 101 15.21 16.65 -21.80
N SER A 102 14.55 15.70 -22.45
CA SER A 102 13.83 15.91 -23.71
C SER A 102 12.43 16.43 -23.45
N GLY A 103 11.91 17.28 -24.34
CA GLY A 103 10.52 17.71 -24.30
C GLY A 103 9.56 16.55 -24.57
N LEU A 104 8.80 16.13 -23.56
CA LEU A 104 7.73 15.14 -23.66
C LEU A 104 6.34 15.77 -23.50
N ALA A 105 5.40 15.28 -24.31
CA ALA A 105 3.99 15.66 -24.29
C ALA A 105 3.11 14.41 -24.24
N ILE A 106 2.03 14.47 -23.46
CA ILE A 106 1.00 13.42 -23.43
C ILE A 106 -0.29 14.04 -23.98
N ALA A 107 -0.89 13.41 -24.98
CA ALA A 107 -2.16 13.81 -25.57
C ALA A 107 -3.17 12.65 -25.53
N ASN A 108 -4.46 12.96 -25.59
CA ASN A 108 -5.50 11.94 -25.81
C ASN A 108 -5.56 11.52 -27.30
N PHE A 109 -6.41 10.55 -27.61
CA PHE A 109 -6.56 10.04 -28.99
C PHE A 109 -7.15 11.08 -29.96
N ASP A 110 -7.83 12.10 -29.44
CA ASP A 110 -8.38 13.21 -30.22
C ASP A 110 -7.33 14.29 -30.52
N GLY A 111 -6.08 14.11 -30.07
CA GLY A 111 -4.97 15.03 -30.28
C GLY A 111 -4.93 16.21 -29.30
N GLU A 112 -5.78 16.22 -28.29
CA GLU A 112 -5.77 17.26 -27.26
C GLU A 112 -4.65 17.01 -26.25
N LEU A 113 -3.87 18.06 -25.99
CA LEU A 113 -2.75 18.02 -25.06
C LEU A 113 -3.24 17.88 -23.62
N ARG A 114 -2.84 16.79 -22.96
CA ARG A 114 -3.18 16.50 -21.57
C ARG A 114 -2.08 16.95 -20.60
N SER A 115 -0.81 16.80 -20.98
CA SER A 115 0.33 17.16 -20.12
C SER A 115 1.60 17.49 -20.91
N LEU A 116 2.46 18.31 -20.31
CA LEU A 116 3.81 18.63 -20.75
C LEU A 116 4.79 18.49 -19.59
N ASN A 117 5.91 17.81 -19.83
CA ASN A 117 6.97 17.72 -18.85
C ASN A 117 7.70 19.08 -18.70
N PRO A 118 8.56 19.26 -17.68
CA PRO A 118 9.28 20.51 -17.45
C PRO A 118 10.08 20.99 -18.67
N ALA A 119 10.86 20.10 -19.31
CA ALA A 119 11.67 20.43 -20.47
C ALA A 119 10.83 20.97 -21.65
N SER A 120 9.66 20.39 -21.92
CA SER A 120 8.73 20.93 -22.92
C SER A 120 8.22 22.31 -22.53
N ARG A 121 7.85 22.51 -21.27
CA ARG A 121 7.32 23.80 -20.82
C ARG A 121 8.34 24.92 -20.95
N GLU A 122 9.61 24.62 -20.65
CA GLU A 122 10.73 25.54 -20.85
C GLU A 122 10.97 25.82 -22.33
N MET A 123 11.06 24.76 -23.15
CA MET A 123 11.32 24.88 -24.59
C MET A 123 10.24 25.68 -25.33
N TRP A 124 8.97 25.48 -24.98
CA TRP A 124 7.82 26.11 -25.64
C TRP A 124 7.30 27.37 -24.93
N GLY A 125 7.95 27.81 -23.85
CA GLY A 125 7.57 29.03 -23.10
C GLY A 125 6.16 28.99 -22.51
N THR A 126 5.59 27.80 -22.29
CA THR A 126 4.20 27.65 -21.84
C THR A 126 4.12 27.73 -20.32
N THR A 127 4.10 28.93 -19.76
CA THR A 127 3.65 29.13 -18.38
C THR A 127 2.13 28.92 -18.34
N ARG A 128 1.69 27.92 -17.57
CA ARG A 128 0.31 27.43 -17.42
C ARG A 128 -0.75 28.56 -17.52
N LYS A 129 -1.42 28.74 -18.66
CA LYS A 129 -2.70 29.46 -18.71
C LYS A 129 -3.75 28.52 -18.14
N ARG A 130 -4.20 28.78 -16.91
CA ARG A 130 -5.39 28.12 -16.33
C ARG A 130 -6.55 28.36 -17.31
N SER A 131 -7.08 27.32 -17.92
CA SER A 131 -8.39 27.39 -18.58
C SER A 131 -9.43 27.50 -17.47
N SER A 132 -9.87 28.72 -17.19
CA SER A 132 -11.12 28.96 -16.48
C SER A 132 -12.26 28.65 -17.44
N SER A 133 -12.85 27.46 -17.32
CA SER A 133 -14.20 27.20 -17.80
C SER A 133 -15.18 28.00 -16.92
N ALA A 134 -15.56 29.19 -17.37
CA ALA A 134 -16.74 29.88 -16.87
C ALA A 134 -17.90 29.51 -17.80
N SER A 135 -18.78 28.64 -17.31
CA SER A 135 -20.09 28.37 -17.91
C SER A 135 -20.90 29.66 -18.07
N ARG A 136 -21.47 29.85 -19.25
CA ARG A 136 -22.80 30.44 -19.45
C ARG A 136 -23.48 29.74 -20.62
#